data_AF-A0A445B8A8-F1
#
_entry.id   AF-A0A445B8A8-F1
#
_cell.length_a   1.000
_cell.length_b   1.000
_cell.length_c   1.000
_cell.angle_alpha   90.00
_cell.angle_beta   90.00
_cell.angle_gamma   90.00
#
_symmetry.space_group_name_H-M   'P 1'
#
loop_
_entity.id
_entity.type
_entity.pdbx_description
1 polymer ?
#
loop_
_entity_poly.entity_id
_entity_poly.type
_entity_poly.pdbx_seq_one_letter_code
_entity_poly.pdbx_strand_id
1 'polypeptide(L)'
;MDSRKIIAEAGAIPFLVTLLLSNDPRIQEQAVTALLNLSIFDNNKILIMAAGKAIENIIEVLESGKTMEARQNAAAAIFSLTMIDYSKVTIGGHPRATKALVNLLKEGTAVGKRDAASALFNLAVYQNNKARIVSAGAVSLLIELLMDDKAGITDDALAVLASLVGCSQGLQEIRNSRALVSILIELLRYGSATGKENSITLLLGLCKEEGELVARRLLVNPSSIPSLQSLAAHGSLRARRKADALLRLLNRCCSQPHHSL
;
A
#
# COMPACT_ATOMS: atom_id res chain seq x y z
N MET A 1 -14.19 -24.81 -4.68
CA MET A 1 -12.72 -24.73 -4.82
C MET A 1 -12.23 -25.59 -5.97
N ASP A 2 -12.85 -26.74 -6.21
CA ASP A 2 -12.46 -27.67 -7.30
C ASP A 2 -12.47 -27.06 -8.70
N SER A 3 -13.45 -26.22 -9.06
CA SER A 3 -13.54 -25.69 -10.42
C SER A 3 -12.32 -24.87 -10.85
N ARG A 4 -11.75 -24.05 -9.94
CA ARG A 4 -10.53 -23.26 -10.25
C ARG A 4 -9.32 -24.15 -10.49
N LYS A 5 -9.19 -25.21 -9.70
CA LYS A 5 -8.12 -26.21 -9.84
C LYS A 5 -8.26 -26.95 -11.17
N ILE A 6 -9.45 -27.50 -11.45
CA ILE A 6 -9.73 -28.26 -12.67
C ILE A 6 -9.51 -27.43 -13.93
N ILE A 7 -9.94 -26.16 -13.96
CA ILE A 7 -9.73 -25.27 -15.11
C ILE A 7 -8.24 -25.03 -15.36
N ALA A 8 -7.45 -24.82 -14.29
CA ALA A 8 -6.00 -24.65 -14.42
C ALA A 8 -5.32 -25.92 -14.92
N GLU A 9 -5.68 -27.09 -14.38
CA GLU A 9 -5.17 -28.41 -14.78
C GLU A 9 -5.55 -28.78 -16.22
N ALA A 10 -6.69 -28.29 -16.71
CA ALA A 10 -7.10 -28.43 -18.11
C ALA A 10 -6.29 -27.54 -19.09
N GLY A 11 -5.26 -26.83 -18.62
CA GLY A 11 -4.37 -26.04 -19.47
C GLY A 11 -4.88 -24.64 -19.80
N ALA A 12 -5.86 -24.10 -19.05
CA ALA A 12 -6.40 -22.78 -19.32
C ALA A 12 -5.38 -21.64 -19.10
N ILE A 13 -4.46 -21.77 -18.14
CA ILE A 13 -3.55 -20.68 -17.76
C ILE A 13 -2.66 -20.23 -18.94
N PRO A 14 -1.90 -21.11 -19.63
CA PRO A 14 -1.10 -20.69 -20.78
C PRO A 14 -1.92 -20.03 -21.89
N PHE A 15 -3.13 -20.53 -22.14
CA PHE A 15 -4.04 -19.95 -23.13
C PHE A 15 -4.53 -18.57 -22.73
N LEU A 16 -4.93 -18.36 -21.48
CA LEU A 16 -5.32 -17.04 -20.98
C LEU A 16 -4.16 -16.05 -21.03
N VAL A 17 -2.93 -16.50 -20.77
CA VAL A 17 -1.73 -15.65 -20.85
C VAL A 17 -1.50 -15.11 -22.27
N THR A 18 -1.79 -15.88 -23.32
CA THR A 18 -1.67 -15.37 -24.70
C THR A 18 -2.77 -14.34 -25.01
N LEU A 19 -3.99 -14.55 -24.50
CA LEU A 19 -5.12 -13.65 -24.70
C LEU A 19 -4.97 -12.29 -23.99
N LEU A 20 -4.09 -12.16 -23.00
CA LEU A 20 -3.75 -10.88 -22.38
C LEU A 20 -3.21 -9.85 -23.39
N LEU A 21 -2.64 -10.29 -24.51
CA LEU A 21 -2.14 -9.41 -25.57
C LEU A 21 -3.14 -9.22 -26.73
N SER A 22 -4.39 -9.64 -26.55
CA SER A 22 -5.44 -9.43 -27.54
C SER A 22 -5.68 -7.94 -27.80
N ASN A 23 -5.87 -7.58 -29.07
CA ASN A 23 -6.28 -6.23 -29.44
C ASN A 23 -7.78 -5.98 -29.25
N ASP A 24 -8.59 -7.03 -29.08
CA ASP A 24 -10.01 -6.88 -28.73
C ASP A 24 -10.12 -6.56 -27.22
N PRO A 25 -10.69 -5.40 -26.84
CA PRO A 25 -10.79 -4.98 -25.45
C PRO A 25 -11.54 -5.98 -24.55
N ARG A 26 -12.61 -6.60 -25.07
CA ARG A 26 -13.41 -7.56 -24.31
C ARG A 26 -12.63 -8.84 -24.07
N ILE A 27 -11.91 -9.34 -25.08
CA ILE A 27 -11.08 -10.55 -24.92
C ILE A 27 -9.97 -10.30 -23.89
N GLN A 28 -9.27 -9.18 -23.97
CA GLN A 28 -8.19 -8.87 -23.03
C GLN A 28 -8.73 -8.75 -21.59
N GLU A 29 -9.83 -8.03 -21.41
CA GLU A 29 -10.48 -7.85 -20.11
C GLU A 29 -10.95 -9.18 -19.52
N GLN A 30 -11.63 -10.01 -20.31
CA GLN A 30 -12.09 -11.32 -19.84
C GLN A 30 -10.92 -12.27 -19.54
N ALA A 31 -9.82 -12.19 -20.30
CA ALA A 31 -8.62 -12.99 -20.04
C ALA A 31 -7.98 -12.64 -18.70
N VAL A 32 -7.76 -11.35 -18.41
CA VAL A 32 -7.19 -10.92 -17.13
C VAL A 32 -8.15 -11.19 -15.97
N THR A 33 -9.46 -11.05 -16.18
CA THR A 33 -10.49 -11.37 -15.18
C THR A 33 -10.50 -12.85 -14.84
N ALA A 34 -10.37 -13.72 -15.84
CA ALA A 34 -10.26 -15.17 -15.62
C ALA A 34 -8.97 -15.53 -14.85
N LEU A 35 -7.83 -14.93 -15.21
CA LEU A 35 -6.57 -15.13 -14.48
C LEU A 35 -6.65 -14.64 -13.02
N LEU A 36 -7.26 -13.48 -12.77
CA LEU A 36 -7.56 -13.00 -11.43
C LEU A 36 -8.38 -14.05 -10.67
N ASN A 37 -9.48 -14.53 -11.24
CA ASN A 37 -10.34 -15.52 -10.59
C ASN A 37 -9.63 -16.84 -10.30
N LEU A 38 -8.76 -17.30 -11.20
CA LEU A 38 -7.93 -18.49 -10.99
C LEU A 38 -6.90 -18.27 -9.89
N SER A 39 -6.29 -17.08 -9.82
CA SER A 39 -5.26 -16.74 -8.83
C SER A 39 -5.77 -16.79 -7.37
N ILE A 40 -7.08 -16.67 -7.15
CA ILE A 40 -7.67 -16.75 -5.80
C ILE A 40 -7.32 -18.09 -5.11
N PHE A 41 -7.13 -19.17 -5.88
CA PHE A 41 -6.66 -20.45 -5.35
C PHE A 41 -5.13 -20.52 -5.29
N ASP A 42 -4.56 -20.84 -4.13
CA ASP A 42 -3.10 -20.72 -3.89
C ASP A 42 -2.25 -21.56 -4.84
N ASN A 43 -2.63 -22.80 -5.14
CA ASN A 43 -1.86 -23.63 -6.08
C ASN A 43 -1.83 -23.03 -7.48
N ASN A 44 -2.92 -22.37 -7.89
CA ASN A 44 -2.97 -21.70 -9.19
C ASN A 44 -2.07 -20.47 -9.24
N LYS A 45 -1.79 -19.80 -8.12
CA LYS A 45 -0.81 -18.70 -8.08
C LYS A 45 0.56 -19.19 -8.55
N ILE A 46 0.99 -20.36 -8.07
CA ILE A 46 2.26 -20.99 -8.46
C ILE A 46 2.26 -21.31 -9.96
N LEU A 47 1.17 -21.88 -10.47
CA LEU A 47 1.03 -22.20 -11.90
C LEU A 47 1.05 -20.95 -12.78
N ILE A 48 0.39 -19.87 -12.37
CA ILE A 48 0.41 -18.58 -13.08
C ILE A 48 1.82 -17.98 -13.06
N MET A 49 2.49 -17.99 -11.91
CA MET A 49 3.87 -17.50 -11.79
C MET A 49 4.86 -18.31 -12.65
N ALA A 50 4.61 -19.61 -12.85
CA ALA A 50 5.42 -20.50 -13.68
C ALA A 50 5.09 -20.40 -15.18
N ALA A 51 3.98 -19.75 -15.55
CA ALA A 51 3.49 -19.69 -16.93
C ALA A 51 4.23 -18.62 -17.76
N GLY A 52 5.53 -18.82 -17.99
CA GLY A 52 6.36 -18.06 -18.93
C GLY A 52 6.13 -16.54 -18.88
N LYS A 53 5.45 -16.00 -19.89
CA LYS A 53 5.17 -14.55 -20.06
C LYS A 53 4.04 -14.01 -19.18
N ALA A 54 3.48 -14.79 -18.26
CA ALA A 54 2.32 -14.36 -17.45
C ALA A 54 2.55 -13.03 -16.74
N ILE A 55 3.69 -12.88 -16.06
CA ILE A 55 3.99 -11.66 -15.28
C ILE A 55 4.21 -10.46 -16.20
N GLU A 56 4.98 -10.63 -17.26
CA GLU A 56 5.17 -9.60 -18.29
C GLU A 56 3.83 -9.13 -18.86
N ASN A 57 2.96 -10.07 -19.26
CA ASN A 57 1.69 -9.75 -19.90
C ASN A 57 0.67 -9.14 -18.92
N ILE A 58 0.65 -9.58 -17.65
CA ILE A 58 -0.22 -8.96 -16.63
C ILE A 58 0.22 -7.51 -16.38
N ILE A 59 1.54 -7.26 -16.34
CA ILE A 59 2.07 -5.90 -16.17
C ILE A 59 1.79 -5.04 -17.41
N GLU A 60 1.86 -5.62 -18.62
CA GLU A 60 1.45 -4.93 -19.84
C GLU A 60 -0.03 -4.52 -19.77
N VAL A 61 -0.93 -5.41 -19.35
CA VAL A 61 -2.36 -5.07 -19.18
C VAL A 61 -2.56 -4.01 -18.10
N LEU A 62 -1.78 -4.01 -17.02
CA LEU A 62 -1.84 -2.96 -16.00
C LEU A 62 -1.43 -1.58 -16.55
N GLU A 63 -0.37 -1.54 -17.36
CA GLU A 63 0.20 -0.31 -17.91
C GLU A 63 -0.63 0.24 -19.07
N SER A 64 -1.03 -0.62 -20.01
CA SER A 64 -1.57 -0.23 -21.32
C SER A 64 -2.88 -0.96 -21.69
N GLY A 65 -3.56 -1.56 -20.69
CA GLY A 65 -4.82 -2.27 -20.89
C GLY A 65 -5.87 -1.44 -21.62
N LYS A 66 -6.63 -2.08 -22.53
CA LYS A 66 -7.59 -1.42 -23.42
C LYS A 66 -8.76 -0.79 -22.68
N THR A 67 -9.09 -1.28 -21.48
CA THR A 67 -10.14 -0.74 -20.62
C THR A 67 -9.58 -0.47 -19.22
N MET A 68 -10.18 0.48 -18.51
CA MET A 68 -9.84 0.70 -17.11
C MET A 68 -10.12 -0.55 -16.27
N GLU A 69 -11.19 -1.28 -16.58
CA GLU A 69 -11.53 -2.52 -15.90
C GLU A 69 -10.46 -3.61 -16.09
N ALA A 70 -9.88 -3.75 -17.29
CA ALA A 70 -8.75 -4.64 -17.52
C ALA A 70 -7.51 -4.24 -16.67
N ARG A 71 -7.18 -2.95 -16.60
CA ARG A 71 -6.07 -2.44 -15.75
C ARG A 71 -6.31 -2.72 -14.27
N GLN A 72 -7.54 -2.53 -13.80
CA GLN A 72 -7.95 -2.84 -12.42
C GLN A 72 -7.84 -4.33 -12.12
N ASN A 73 -8.37 -5.18 -13.00
CA ASN A 73 -8.30 -6.63 -12.85
C ASN A 73 -6.84 -7.13 -12.89
N ALA A 74 -5.96 -6.48 -13.65
CA ALA A 74 -4.53 -6.75 -13.61
C ALA A 74 -3.91 -6.40 -12.24
N ALA A 75 -4.23 -5.23 -11.68
CA ALA A 75 -3.76 -4.85 -10.34
C ALA A 75 -4.27 -5.81 -9.25
N ALA A 76 -5.55 -6.20 -9.32
CA ALA A 76 -6.13 -7.19 -8.42
C ALA A 76 -5.46 -8.58 -8.57
N ALA A 77 -5.11 -8.98 -9.81
CA ALA A 77 -4.38 -10.22 -10.04
C ALA A 77 -2.98 -10.16 -9.42
N ILE A 78 -2.27 -9.04 -9.56
CA ILE A 78 -0.98 -8.83 -8.90
C ILE A 78 -1.11 -8.85 -7.38
N PHE A 79 -2.12 -8.18 -6.82
CA PHE A 79 -2.41 -8.22 -5.38
C PHE A 79 -2.59 -9.67 -4.89
N SER A 80 -3.42 -10.45 -5.60
CA SER A 80 -3.61 -11.87 -5.28
C SER A 80 -2.32 -12.69 -5.39
N LEU A 81 -1.54 -12.53 -6.47
CA LEU A 81 -0.29 -13.25 -6.67
C LEU A 81 0.77 -12.91 -5.62
N THR A 82 0.82 -11.67 -5.14
CA THR A 82 1.79 -11.20 -4.13
C THR A 82 1.52 -11.72 -2.72
N MET A 83 0.43 -12.48 -2.51
CA MET A 83 0.18 -13.16 -1.24
C MET A 83 1.24 -14.23 -0.93
N ILE A 84 1.88 -14.83 -1.95
CA ILE A 84 3.02 -15.73 -1.77
C ILE A 84 4.35 -14.98 -1.87
N ASP A 85 5.35 -15.35 -1.07
CA ASP A 85 6.60 -14.57 -0.92
C ASP A 85 7.44 -14.52 -2.19
N TYR A 86 7.53 -15.63 -2.94
CA TYR A 86 8.26 -15.68 -4.20
C TYR A 86 7.77 -14.62 -5.21
N SER A 87 6.45 -14.43 -5.33
CA SER A 87 5.86 -13.43 -6.22
C SER A 87 6.23 -12.00 -5.85
N LYS A 88 6.41 -11.70 -4.55
CA LYS A 88 6.80 -10.36 -4.10
C LYS A 88 8.17 -9.96 -4.65
N VAL A 89 9.11 -10.92 -4.70
CA VAL A 89 10.46 -10.71 -5.24
C VAL A 89 10.40 -10.54 -6.76
N THR A 90 9.72 -11.47 -7.45
CA THR A 90 9.67 -11.49 -8.92
C THR A 90 8.91 -10.28 -9.49
N ILE A 91 7.71 -10.00 -8.99
CA ILE A 91 6.88 -8.89 -9.47
C ILE A 91 7.48 -7.55 -9.02
N GLY A 92 7.93 -7.44 -7.75
CA GLY A 92 8.52 -6.19 -7.24
C GLY A 92 9.87 -5.84 -7.86
N GLY A 93 10.63 -6.85 -8.30
CA GLY A 93 11.86 -6.68 -9.06
C GLY A 93 11.64 -6.27 -10.52
N HIS A 94 10.42 -6.41 -11.06
CA HIS A 94 10.13 -6.09 -12.44
C HIS A 94 10.20 -4.57 -12.70
N PRO A 95 10.93 -4.10 -13.72
CA PRO A 95 11.18 -2.66 -13.93
C PRO A 95 9.92 -1.82 -14.08
N ARG A 96 8.85 -2.39 -14.65
CA ARG A 96 7.59 -1.68 -14.94
C ARG A 96 6.51 -1.82 -13.87
N ALA A 97 6.55 -2.86 -13.04
CA ALA A 97 5.41 -3.21 -12.17
C ALA A 97 5.04 -2.09 -11.20
N THR A 98 6.05 -1.58 -10.48
CA THR A 98 5.84 -0.56 -9.46
C THR A 98 5.31 0.75 -10.06
N LYS A 99 5.90 1.20 -11.17
CA LYS A 99 5.46 2.41 -11.87
C LYS A 99 4.04 2.27 -12.41
N ALA A 100 3.70 1.12 -12.98
CA ALA A 100 2.36 0.86 -13.49
C ALA A 100 1.29 0.88 -12.37
N LEU A 101 1.60 0.33 -11.19
CA LEU A 101 0.71 0.40 -10.01
C LEU A 101 0.55 1.85 -9.51
N VAL A 102 1.64 2.63 -9.45
CA VAL A 102 1.57 4.04 -9.06
C VAL A 102 0.77 4.87 -10.07
N ASN A 103 0.89 4.59 -11.37
CA ASN A 103 0.04 5.24 -12.38
C ASN A 103 -1.45 4.89 -12.19
N LEU A 104 -1.77 3.64 -11.82
CA LEU A 104 -3.15 3.27 -11.53
C LEU A 104 -3.69 3.95 -10.26
N LEU A 105 -2.86 4.20 -9.24
CA LEU A 105 -3.25 5.04 -8.10
C LEU A 105 -3.64 6.47 -8.51
N LYS A 106 -3.01 7.00 -9.55
CA LYS A 106 -3.25 8.36 -10.04
C LYS A 106 -4.51 8.45 -10.91
N GLU A 107 -4.68 7.49 -11.83
CA GLU A 107 -5.69 7.55 -12.90
C GLU A 107 -6.92 6.66 -12.66
N GLY A 108 -6.81 5.67 -11.77
CA GLY A 108 -7.81 4.63 -11.59
C GLY A 108 -9.09 5.10 -10.90
N THR A 109 -10.13 4.28 -11.00
CA THR A 109 -11.32 4.42 -10.15
C THR A 109 -10.98 4.10 -8.69
N ALA A 110 -11.89 4.37 -7.75
CA ALA A 110 -11.70 3.99 -6.34
C ALA A 110 -11.34 2.50 -6.16
N VAL A 111 -11.91 1.62 -6.99
CA VAL A 111 -11.57 0.17 -6.99
C VAL A 111 -10.14 -0.03 -7.46
N GLY A 112 -9.76 0.55 -8.60
CA GLY A 112 -8.41 0.43 -9.13
C GLY A 112 -7.33 0.99 -8.22
N LYS A 113 -7.61 2.14 -7.59
CA LYS A 113 -6.71 2.74 -6.60
C LYS A 113 -6.51 1.82 -5.40
N ARG A 114 -7.59 1.21 -4.88
CA ARG A 114 -7.53 0.27 -3.75
C ARG A 114 -6.75 -1.00 -4.09
N ASP A 115 -6.98 -1.58 -5.26
CA ASP A 115 -6.26 -2.77 -5.71
C ASP A 115 -4.77 -2.46 -5.93
N ALA A 116 -4.45 -1.30 -6.51
CA ALA A 116 -3.08 -0.83 -6.66
C ALA A 116 -2.39 -0.61 -5.31
N ALA A 117 -3.05 0.05 -4.36
CA ALA A 117 -2.54 0.26 -3.01
C ALA A 117 -2.29 -1.08 -2.29
N SER A 118 -3.22 -2.02 -2.39
CA SER A 118 -3.11 -3.35 -1.79
C SER A 118 -1.94 -4.16 -2.38
N ALA A 119 -1.77 -4.11 -3.70
CA ALA A 119 -0.62 -4.71 -4.38
C ALA A 119 0.70 -4.08 -3.93
N LEU A 120 0.78 -2.74 -3.88
CA LEU A 120 1.97 -2.02 -3.42
C LEU A 120 2.29 -2.33 -1.95
N PHE A 121 1.29 -2.45 -1.09
CA PHE A 121 1.47 -2.85 0.30
C PHE A 121 2.10 -4.24 0.41
N ASN A 122 1.55 -5.23 -0.30
CA ASN A 122 2.10 -6.58 -0.33
C ASN A 122 3.53 -6.63 -0.87
N LEU A 123 3.82 -5.87 -1.93
CA LEU A 123 5.17 -5.74 -2.47
C LEU A 123 6.13 -5.12 -1.45
N ALA A 124 5.70 -4.09 -0.71
CA ALA A 124 6.48 -3.39 0.30
C ALA A 124 6.84 -4.24 1.52
N VAL A 125 6.17 -5.38 1.74
CA VAL A 125 6.57 -6.34 2.78
C VAL A 125 8.01 -6.81 2.55
N TYR A 126 8.42 -6.97 1.28
CA TYR A 126 9.81 -7.26 0.94
C TYR A 126 10.63 -5.97 0.88
N GLN A 127 11.63 -5.85 1.75
CA GLN A 127 12.38 -4.60 1.97
C GLN A 127 12.99 -4.01 0.69
N ASN A 128 13.51 -4.87 -0.20
CA ASN A 128 14.14 -4.44 -1.45
C ASN A 128 13.16 -3.77 -2.43
N ASN A 129 11.85 -3.98 -2.27
CA ASN A 129 10.85 -3.32 -3.09
C ASN A 129 10.51 -1.91 -2.60
N LYS A 130 10.69 -1.61 -1.31
CA LYS A 130 10.31 -0.31 -0.75
C LYS A 130 11.01 0.86 -1.44
N ALA A 131 12.31 0.73 -1.70
CA ALA A 131 13.09 1.73 -2.43
C ALA A 131 12.48 2.02 -3.81
N ARG A 132 12.10 0.96 -4.55
CA ARG A 132 11.46 1.09 -5.87
C ARG A 132 10.11 1.79 -5.79
N ILE A 133 9.31 1.46 -4.78
CA ILE A 133 8.00 2.08 -4.53
C ILE A 133 8.16 3.58 -4.25
N VAL A 134 9.15 3.95 -3.44
CA VAL A 134 9.47 5.35 -3.14
C VAL A 134 9.96 6.08 -4.40
N SER A 135 10.93 5.51 -5.14
CA SER A 135 11.47 6.09 -6.37
C SER A 135 10.43 6.23 -7.49
N ALA A 136 9.37 5.43 -7.48
CA ALA A 136 8.26 5.56 -8.41
C ALA A 136 7.31 6.74 -8.09
N GLY A 137 7.55 7.48 -6.99
CA GLY A 137 6.74 8.62 -6.59
C GLY A 137 5.49 8.26 -5.79
N ALA A 138 5.43 7.05 -5.21
CA ALA A 138 4.25 6.61 -4.48
C ALA A 138 3.95 7.47 -3.23
N VAL A 139 4.98 7.94 -2.52
CA VAL A 139 4.80 8.63 -1.23
C VAL A 139 3.99 9.92 -1.37
N SER A 140 4.39 10.81 -2.28
CA SER A 140 3.69 12.08 -2.51
C SER A 140 2.26 11.84 -2.96
N LEU A 141 2.06 10.95 -3.93
CA LEU A 141 0.73 10.60 -4.45
C LEU A 141 -0.20 10.02 -3.37
N LEU A 142 0.31 9.13 -2.51
CA LEU A 142 -0.47 8.55 -1.42
C LEU A 142 -0.89 9.62 -0.41
N ILE A 143 -0.02 10.58 -0.10
CA ILE A 143 -0.35 11.70 0.79
C ILE A 143 -1.42 12.61 0.17
N GLU A 144 -1.34 12.88 -1.14
CA GLU A 144 -2.39 13.60 -1.87
C GLU A 144 -3.73 12.87 -1.80
N LEU A 145 -3.72 11.54 -1.95
CA LEU A 145 -4.93 10.71 -1.87
C LEU A 145 -5.54 10.64 -0.46
N LEU A 146 -4.76 10.90 0.60
CA LEU A 146 -5.33 11.06 1.95
C LEU A 146 -6.17 12.34 2.11
N MET A 147 -5.99 13.32 1.21
CA MET A 147 -6.72 14.59 1.22
C MET A 147 -7.91 14.60 0.24
N ASP A 148 -8.07 13.54 -0.56
CA ASP A 148 -9.15 13.39 -1.53
C ASP A 148 -10.21 12.41 -0.99
N ASP A 149 -11.25 12.95 -0.35
CA ASP A 149 -12.36 12.15 0.18
C ASP A 149 -13.05 11.28 -0.90
N LYS A 150 -12.96 11.68 -2.18
CA LYS A 150 -13.53 10.92 -3.29
C LYS A 150 -12.67 9.74 -3.72
N ALA A 151 -11.39 9.70 -3.30
CA ALA A 151 -10.49 8.60 -3.63
C ALA A 151 -10.94 7.29 -2.97
N GLY A 152 -11.53 7.35 -1.77
CA GLY A 152 -12.10 6.19 -1.08
C GLY A 152 -11.09 5.13 -0.65
N ILE A 153 -9.81 5.50 -0.47
CA ILE A 153 -8.70 4.58 -0.17
C ILE A 153 -7.85 5.00 1.04
N THR A 154 -8.41 5.79 1.97
CA THR A 154 -7.64 6.37 3.09
C THR A 154 -6.87 5.32 3.89
N ASP A 155 -7.52 4.22 4.25
CA ASP A 155 -6.89 3.15 5.03
C ASP A 155 -5.81 2.40 4.24
N ASP A 156 -6.06 2.13 2.95
CA ASP A 156 -5.10 1.47 2.06
C ASP A 156 -3.85 2.35 1.86
N ALA A 157 -4.05 3.65 1.62
CA ALA A 157 -2.97 4.60 1.44
C ALA A 157 -2.12 4.74 2.71
N LEU A 158 -2.76 4.82 3.88
CA LEU A 158 -2.08 4.81 5.17
C LEU A 158 -1.28 3.52 5.39
N ALA A 159 -1.81 2.36 4.99
CA ALA A 159 -1.12 1.08 5.15
C ALA A 159 0.19 1.03 4.34
N VAL A 160 0.14 1.51 3.09
CA VAL A 160 1.35 1.60 2.25
C VAL A 160 2.36 2.57 2.86
N LEU A 161 1.93 3.79 3.23
CA LEU A 161 2.81 4.78 3.87
C LEU A 161 3.44 4.23 5.17
N ALA A 162 2.65 3.56 6.01
CA ALA A 162 3.12 2.96 7.26
C ALA A 162 4.17 1.86 7.02
N SER A 163 4.05 1.11 5.92
CA SER A 163 5.08 0.15 5.49
C SER A 163 6.37 0.85 5.03
N LEU A 164 6.24 1.95 4.27
CA LEU A 164 7.36 2.70 3.71
C LEU A 164 8.16 3.50 4.74
N VAL A 165 7.54 3.92 5.87
CA VAL A 165 8.28 4.49 7.02
C VAL A 165 9.35 3.54 7.55
N GLY A 166 9.22 2.24 7.33
CA GLY A 166 10.21 1.25 7.71
C GLY A 166 11.50 1.24 6.86
N CYS A 167 11.65 2.11 5.87
CA CYS A 167 12.93 2.31 5.15
C CYS A 167 13.35 3.78 5.15
N SER A 168 14.66 4.03 5.05
CA SER A 168 15.24 5.38 5.13
C SER A 168 14.73 6.32 4.04
N GLN A 169 14.66 5.86 2.79
CA GLN A 169 14.16 6.66 1.67
C GLN A 169 12.68 7.01 1.83
N GLY A 170 11.85 6.04 2.21
CA GLY A 170 10.42 6.27 2.44
C GLY A 170 10.20 7.25 3.58
N LEU A 171 10.93 7.09 4.67
CA LEU A 171 10.91 8.04 5.79
C LEU A 171 11.32 9.45 5.35
N GLN A 172 12.39 9.61 4.57
CA GLN A 172 12.85 10.92 4.08
C GLN A 172 11.77 11.62 3.24
N GLU A 173 11.14 10.91 2.30
CA GLU A 173 10.07 11.48 1.48
C GLU A 173 8.83 11.84 2.31
N ILE A 174 8.47 10.99 3.27
CA ILE A 174 7.33 11.23 4.17
C ILE A 174 7.56 12.48 5.03
N ARG A 175 8.80 12.72 5.47
CA ARG A 175 9.19 13.91 6.26
C ARG A 175 9.05 15.22 5.47
N ASN A 176 9.26 15.19 4.16
CA ASN A 176 9.14 16.37 3.31
C ASN A 176 7.70 16.91 3.26
N SER A 177 6.70 16.10 3.62
CA SER A 177 5.30 16.55 3.71
C SER A 177 5.00 17.31 5.00
N ARG A 178 4.77 18.62 4.86
CA ARG A 178 4.37 19.48 5.99
C ARG A 178 2.96 19.20 6.48
N ALA A 179 2.05 18.78 5.59
CA ALA A 179 0.64 18.57 5.90
C ALA A 179 0.37 17.23 6.60
N LEU A 180 1.23 16.22 6.39
CA LEU A 180 0.97 14.85 6.81
C LEU A 180 0.73 14.73 8.32
N VAL A 181 1.55 15.37 9.17
CA VAL A 181 1.37 15.28 10.63
C VAL A 181 -0.03 15.74 11.06
N SER A 182 -0.55 16.84 10.48
CA SER A 182 -1.89 17.33 10.78
C SER A 182 -2.97 16.36 10.32
N ILE A 183 -2.82 15.78 9.12
CA ILE A 183 -3.73 14.75 8.58
C ILE A 183 -3.76 13.53 9.51
N LEU A 184 -2.60 13.09 10.00
CA LEU A 184 -2.51 11.93 10.90
C LEU A 184 -3.14 12.20 12.27
N ILE A 185 -3.08 13.43 12.79
CA ILE A 185 -3.77 13.79 14.05
C ILE A 185 -5.29 13.73 13.86
N GLU A 186 -5.82 14.22 12.75
CA GLU A 186 -7.26 14.14 12.46
C GLU A 186 -7.71 12.68 12.26
N LEU A 187 -6.92 11.85 11.58
CA LEU A 187 -7.20 10.43 11.41
C LEU A 187 -7.10 9.64 12.72
N LEU A 188 -6.26 10.05 13.68
CA LEU A 188 -6.28 9.48 15.04
C LEU A 188 -7.61 9.73 15.77
N ARG A 189 -8.28 10.86 15.48
CA ARG A 189 -9.54 11.24 16.10
C ARG A 189 -10.72 10.52 15.43
N TYR A 190 -10.83 10.67 14.11
CA TYR A 190 -12.03 10.34 13.35
C TYR A 190 -11.87 9.14 12.41
N GLY A 191 -10.65 8.65 12.20
CA GLY A 191 -10.38 7.54 11.31
C GLY A 191 -10.93 6.19 11.80
N SER A 192 -10.93 5.21 10.91
CA SER A 192 -11.28 3.82 11.26
C SER A 192 -10.28 3.24 12.28
N ALA A 193 -10.58 2.08 12.88
CA ALA A 193 -9.64 1.40 13.76
C ALA A 193 -8.29 1.10 13.06
N THR A 194 -8.34 0.70 11.79
CA THR A 194 -7.16 0.45 10.95
C THR A 194 -6.43 1.75 10.62
N GLY A 195 -7.17 2.79 10.24
CA GLY A 195 -6.62 4.11 9.97
C GLY A 195 -5.87 4.66 11.18
N LYS A 196 -6.47 4.59 12.38
CA LYS A 196 -5.81 4.99 13.64
C LYS A 196 -4.51 4.19 13.90
N GLU A 197 -4.52 2.88 13.66
CA GLU A 197 -3.33 2.03 13.84
C GLU A 197 -2.20 2.39 12.86
N ASN A 198 -2.53 2.67 11.60
CA ASN A 198 -1.54 3.09 10.61
C ASN A 198 -1.05 4.52 10.89
N SER A 199 -1.94 5.44 11.29
CA SER A 199 -1.58 6.81 11.66
C SER A 199 -0.62 6.86 12.84
N ILE A 200 -0.85 6.07 13.90
CA ILE A 200 0.09 6.00 15.03
C ILE A 200 1.44 5.38 14.62
N THR A 201 1.44 4.46 13.65
CA THR A 201 2.68 3.86 13.13
C THR A 201 3.53 4.92 12.42
N LEU A 202 2.90 5.73 11.57
CA LEU A 202 3.55 6.84 10.87
C LEU A 202 4.08 7.89 11.84
N LEU A 203 3.24 8.37 12.77
CA LEU A 203 3.64 9.36 13.77
C LEU A 203 4.79 8.88 14.66
N LEU A 204 4.76 7.62 15.09
CA LEU A 204 5.85 7.04 15.88
C LEU A 204 7.14 6.93 15.09
N GLY A 205 7.08 6.53 13.81
CA GLY A 205 8.27 6.48 12.95
C GLY A 205 8.88 7.86 12.72
N LEU A 206 8.05 8.85 12.42
CA LEU A 206 8.46 10.25 12.28
C LEU A 206 9.08 10.80 13.56
N CYS A 207 8.47 10.54 14.72
CA CYS A 207 8.94 11.02 16.02
C CYS A 207 10.20 10.29 16.54
N LYS A 208 10.54 9.10 16.05
CA LYS A 208 11.82 8.47 16.42
C LYS A 208 13.04 9.17 15.81
N GLU A 209 12.85 9.83 14.67
CA GLU A 209 13.95 10.36 13.85
C GLU A 209 13.97 11.90 13.85
N GLU A 210 12.80 12.55 13.81
CA GLU A 210 12.64 14.01 13.98
C GLU A 210 11.98 14.36 15.32
N GLY A 211 12.41 13.67 16.38
CA GLY A 211 11.71 13.65 17.67
C GLY A 211 11.21 14.99 18.14
N GLU A 212 12.01 16.05 18.05
CA GLU A 212 11.62 17.36 18.56
C GLU A 212 10.57 18.09 17.69
N LEU A 213 10.72 18.13 16.36
CA LEU A 213 9.81 18.88 15.48
C LEU A 213 8.42 18.24 15.44
N VAL A 214 8.38 16.92 15.29
CA VAL A 214 7.12 16.16 15.25
C VAL A 214 6.48 16.14 16.64
N ALA A 215 7.27 16.00 17.72
CA ALA A 215 6.75 16.10 19.08
C ALA A 215 6.15 17.48 19.37
N ARG A 216 6.84 18.58 19.01
CA ARG A 216 6.32 19.94 19.19
C ARG A 216 4.97 20.12 18.49
N ARG A 217 4.84 19.66 17.24
CA ARG A 217 3.55 19.73 16.51
C ARG A 217 2.45 18.94 17.21
N LEU A 218 2.78 17.75 17.71
CA LEU A 218 1.83 16.94 18.47
C LEU A 218 1.43 17.63 19.79
N LEU A 219 2.39 18.20 20.53
CA LEU A 219 2.16 18.85 21.82
C LEU A 219 1.36 20.17 21.70
N VAL A 220 1.56 20.93 20.62
CA VAL A 220 0.81 22.18 20.39
C VAL A 220 -0.63 21.92 19.94
N ASN A 221 -0.91 20.79 19.30
CA ASN A 221 -2.28 20.45 18.91
C ASN A 221 -3.05 19.86 20.12
N PRO A 222 -4.12 20.52 20.60
CA PRO A 222 -4.83 20.13 21.83
C PRO A 222 -5.51 18.77 21.73
N SER A 223 -5.71 18.26 20.52
CA SER A 223 -6.38 16.97 20.29
C SER A 223 -5.42 15.78 20.26
N SER A 224 -4.10 16.00 20.11
CA SER A 224 -3.15 14.90 19.97
C SER A 224 -3.08 14.03 21.22
N ILE A 225 -2.84 14.63 22.39
CA ILE A 225 -2.66 13.89 23.65
C ILE A 225 -3.93 13.11 24.03
N PRO A 226 -5.15 13.70 24.01
CA PRO A 226 -6.38 12.94 24.28
C PRO A 226 -6.58 11.77 23.29
N SER A 227 -6.28 11.97 22.01
CA SER A 227 -6.40 10.91 20.99
C SER A 227 -5.43 9.77 21.24
N LEU A 228 -4.18 10.09 21.62
CA LEU A 228 -3.18 9.09 21.98
C LEU A 228 -3.55 8.33 23.25
N GLN A 229 -4.06 9.01 24.27
CA GLN A 229 -4.54 8.38 25.50
C GLN A 229 -5.74 7.46 25.25
N SER A 230 -6.71 7.91 24.44
CA SER A 230 -7.84 7.09 24.02
C SER A 230 -7.38 5.84 23.27
N LEU A 231 -6.42 5.99 22.34
CA LEU A 231 -5.87 4.86 21.60
C LEU A 231 -5.07 3.89 22.49
N ALA A 232 -4.36 4.40 23.50
CA ALA A 232 -3.65 3.60 24.50
C ALA A 232 -4.60 2.80 25.40
N ALA A 233 -5.78 3.35 25.71
CA ALA A 233 -6.79 2.68 26.54
C ALA A 233 -7.62 1.65 25.75
N HIS A 234 -8.01 1.99 24.51
CA HIS A 234 -9.08 1.27 23.79
C HIS A 234 -8.65 0.67 22.46
N GLY A 235 -7.46 1.00 21.93
CA GLY A 235 -6.99 0.52 20.63
C GLY A 235 -6.72 -0.99 20.57
N SER A 236 -6.30 -1.48 19.40
CA SER A 236 -5.75 -2.83 19.26
C SER A 236 -4.48 -2.99 20.11
N LEU A 237 -4.07 -4.22 20.44
CA LEU A 237 -2.82 -4.46 21.18
C LEU A 237 -1.61 -3.76 20.54
N ARG A 238 -1.55 -3.74 19.19
CA ARG A 238 -0.50 -3.06 18.43
C ARG A 238 -0.62 -1.54 18.55
N ALA A 239 -1.81 -0.99 18.40
CA ALA A 239 -2.07 0.43 18.51
C ALA A 239 -1.75 0.95 19.91
N ARG A 240 -2.16 0.23 20.97
CA ARG A 240 -1.87 0.60 22.37
C ARG A 240 -0.37 0.70 22.64
N ARG A 241 0.38 -0.35 22.27
CA ARG A 241 1.85 -0.38 22.43
C ARG A 241 2.53 0.81 21.73
N LYS A 242 2.07 1.16 20.53
CA LYS A 242 2.62 2.29 19.76
C LYS A 242 2.22 3.64 20.34
N ALA A 243 0.97 3.78 20.80
CA ALA A 243 0.48 4.99 21.47
C ALA A 243 1.24 5.26 22.77
N ASP A 244 1.42 4.24 23.61
CA ASP A 244 2.22 4.32 24.84
C ASP A 244 3.68 4.70 24.55
N ALA A 245 4.27 4.13 23.50
CA ALA A 245 5.61 4.46 23.08
C ALA A 245 5.72 5.93 22.64
N LEU A 246 4.77 6.42 21.86
CA LEU A 246 4.75 7.81 21.42
C LEU A 246 4.54 8.77 22.60
N LEU A 247 3.59 8.49 23.51
CA LEU A 247 3.38 9.29 24.72
C LEU A 247 4.64 9.38 25.58
N ARG A 248 5.39 8.29 25.73
CA ARG A 248 6.69 8.31 26.44
C ARG A 248 7.73 9.18 25.74
N LEU A 249 7.78 9.17 24.40
CA LEU A 249 8.67 10.05 23.64
C LEU A 249 8.29 11.52 23.83
N LEU A 250 7.00 11.85 23.77
CA LEU A 250 6.50 13.21 23.99
C LEU A 250 6.84 13.72 25.40
N ASN A 251 6.64 12.89 26.43
CA ASN A 251 6.99 13.26 27.81
C ASN A 251 8.50 13.53 27.98
N ARG A 252 9.36 12.76 27.30
CA ARG A 252 10.81 13.01 27.31
C ARG A 252 11.16 14.34 26.64
N CYS A 253 10.52 14.66 25.50
CA CYS A 253 10.70 15.95 24.83
C CYS A 253 10.26 17.13 25.72
N CYS A 254 9.19 16.99 26.51
CA CYS A 254 8.79 18.03 27.48
C CYS A 254 9.74 18.16 28.67
N SER A 255 10.46 17.09 29.03
CA SER A 255 11.33 17.05 30.22
C SER A 255 12.77 17.48 29.93
N GLN A 256 13.16 17.60 28.66
CA GLN A 256 14.48 18.11 28.28
C GLN A 256 14.45 19.63 28.30
N PRO A 257 15.27 20.30 29.13
CA PRO A 257 15.36 21.76 29.13
C PRO A 257 15.83 22.22 27.74
N HIS A 258 15.15 23.21 27.18
CA HIS A 258 15.59 23.89 25.96
C HIS A 258 16.98 24.49 26.18
N HIS A 259 18.04 23.77 25.82
CA HIS A 259 19.34 24.38 25.61
C HIS A 259 19.30 25.10 24.28
N SER A 260 19.08 26.41 24.40
CA SER A 260 19.39 27.48 23.47
C SER A 260 20.40 27.15 22.37
N LEU A 261 20.00 27.43 21.13
CA LEU A 261 20.79 28.23 20.18
C LEU A 261 19.85 29.25 19.54
#